data_AF-A0A8J2RHV1-F1
#
_entry.id   AF-A0A8J2RHV1-F1
#
_cell.length_a   1.000
_cell.length_b   1.000
_cell.length_c   1.000
_cell.angle_alpha   90.00
_cell.angle_beta   90.00
_cell.angle_gamma   90.00
#
_symmetry.space_group_name_H-M   'P 1'
#
loop_
_entity.id
_entity.type
_entity.pdbx_description
1 polymer ?
#
loop_
_entity_poly.entity_id
_entity_poly.type
_entity_poly.pdbx_seq_one_letter_code
_entity_poly.pdbx_strand_id
1 'polypeptide(L)'
;MPSALGLNLSSLSKVLGLRGLQNPENQKMFSKFSTISQNELMGNGNFLAQAYTILAGLNVVIQSLSSTELMASQLNALGGAHQPRGATPVMFEQFGAILEEVLAEELGSSFNAEAKQAWKNGITALVAGISKTLKNPEDLVDPQTKLSGHQIRDVQRTWENIRGNRNAIVSAIFIKLFKETPRVQKYFTKFASVPLGSLTGDAEFNKQVALVADRLDTIISAMDDKLQLLGNINYMRYTHAARSIPRGAWEDFGRLLMDSLGANGVSSDDMDSWKGALNVFVNGISPKN
;
A
#
# COMPACT_ATOMS: atom_id res chain seq x y z
N MET A 1 6.53 -33.98 -23.84
CA MET A 1 5.25 -34.49 -23.31
C MET A 1 4.15 -33.55 -23.80
N PRO A 2 3.01 -34.04 -24.31
CA PRO A 2 1.88 -33.18 -24.61
C PRO A 2 1.41 -32.50 -23.33
N SER A 3 1.10 -31.20 -23.41
CA SER A 3 0.46 -30.50 -22.30
C SER A 3 -1.00 -30.94 -22.14
N ALA A 4 -1.60 -30.68 -20.98
CA ALA A 4 -3.03 -30.89 -20.74
C ALA A 4 -3.96 -30.13 -21.73
N LEU A 5 -3.38 -29.25 -22.57
CA LEU A 5 -4.09 -28.42 -23.55
C LEU A 5 -3.87 -28.83 -25.01
N GLY A 6 -3.10 -29.90 -25.29
CA GLY A 6 -2.78 -30.31 -26.68
C GLY A 6 -1.87 -29.33 -27.43
N LEU A 7 -1.36 -28.29 -26.76
CA LEU A 7 -0.50 -27.25 -27.33
C LEU A 7 0.98 -27.65 -27.32
N ASN A 8 1.70 -27.21 -28.34
CA ASN A 8 3.16 -27.30 -28.39
C ASN A 8 3.79 -26.33 -27.38
N LEU A 9 4.18 -26.85 -26.21
CA LEU A 9 4.79 -26.10 -25.11
C LEU A 9 6.04 -25.28 -25.52
N SER A 10 6.77 -25.74 -26.54
CA SER A 10 7.94 -25.02 -27.10
C SER A 10 7.54 -23.80 -27.92
N SER A 11 6.43 -23.88 -28.65
CA SER A 11 5.89 -22.73 -29.39
C SER A 11 5.28 -21.72 -28.42
N LEU A 12 4.44 -22.22 -27.50
CA LEU A 12 3.72 -21.41 -26.52
C LEU A 12 4.66 -20.60 -25.63
N SER A 13 5.73 -21.23 -25.12
CA SER A 13 6.70 -20.53 -24.26
C SER A 13 7.36 -19.37 -24.99
N LYS A 14 7.77 -19.56 -26.25
CA LYS A 14 8.43 -18.53 -27.06
C LYS A 14 7.49 -17.37 -27.38
N VAL A 15 6.26 -17.65 -27.79
CA VAL A 15 5.25 -16.62 -28.11
C VAL A 15 4.93 -15.80 -26.85
N LEU A 16 4.69 -16.48 -25.73
CA LEU A 16 4.42 -15.82 -24.45
C LEU A 16 5.60 -14.96 -23.99
N GLY A 17 6.82 -15.50 -24.10
CA GLY A 17 8.05 -14.77 -23.77
C GLY A 17 8.24 -13.53 -24.63
N LEU A 18 8.05 -13.63 -25.95
CA LEU A 18 8.20 -12.50 -26.86
C LEU A 18 7.21 -11.38 -26.55
N ARG A 19 5.93 -11.73 -26.38
CA ARG A 19 4.89 -10.74 -26.05
C ARG A 19 5.11 -10.10 -24.68
N GLY A 20 5.52 -10.89 -23.69
CA GLY A 20 5.89 -10.41 -22.36
C GLY A 20 6.97 -9.32 -22.35
N LEU A 21 7.83 -9.32 -23.38
CA LEU A 21 8.93 -8.39 -23.53
C LEU A 21 8.66 -7.24 -24.51
N GLN A 22 7.45 -7.12 -25.07
CA GLN A 22 7.10 -5.98 -25.93
C GLN A 22 7.24 -4.64 -25.21
N ASN A 23 7.09 -4.64 -23.87
CA ASN A 23 7.48 -3.52 -23.02
C ASN A 23 9.00 -3.59 -22.76
N PRO A 24 9.82 -2.66 -23.28
CA PRO A 24 11.27 -2.68 -23.11
C PRO A 24 11.71 -2.63 -21.63
N GLU A 25 10.91 -2.03 -20.75
CA GLU A 25 11.21 -2.01 -19.31
C GLU A 25 11.16 -3.41 -18.68
N ASN A 26 10.28 -4.29 -19.16
CA ASN A 26 10.24 -5.68 -18.72
C ASN A 26 11.50 -6.44 -19.15
N GLN A 27 12.01 -6.17 -20.36
CA GLN A 27 13.23 -6.81 -20.86
C GLN A 27 14.47 -6.42 -20.06
N LYS A 28 14.55 -5.18 -19.57
CA LYS A 28 15.66 -4.72 -18.72
C LYS A 28 15.82 -5.52 -17.43
N MET A 29 14.76 -6.16 -16.93
CA MET A 29 14.80 -7.01 -15.74
C MET A 29 15.56 -8.32 -15.96
N PHE A 30 15.79 -8.72 -17.21
CA PHE A 30 16.48 -9.96 -17.57
C PHE A 30 17.91 -9.67 -18.07
N SER A 31 18.84 -9.47 -17.14
CA SER A 31 20.23 -9.06 -17.44
C SER A 31 20.97 -9.89 -18.50
N LYS A 32 20.62 -11.16 -18.67
CA LYS A 32 21.24 -12.06 -19.68
C LYS A 32 20.84 -11.77 -21.13
N PHE A 33 19.81 -10.96 -21.35
CA PHE A 33 19.34 -10.55 -22.68
C PHE A 33 18.71 -9.15 -22.70
N SER A 34 19.02 -8.30 -21.72
CA SER A 34 18.43 -6.95 -21.57
C SER A 34 18.79 -6.01 -22.71
N THR A 35 19.89 -6.27 -23.42
CA THR A 35 20.40 -5.46 -24.54
C THR A 35 20.16 -6.10 -25.91
N ILE A 36 19.55 -7.29 -25.96
CA ILE A 36 19.30 -8.00 -27.22
C ILE A 36 18.13 -7.34 -27.94
N SER A 37 18.26 -7.09 -29.24
CA SER A 37 17.17 -6.50 -30.01
C SER A 37 15.98 -7.47 -30.11
N GLN A 38 14.76 -6.94 -30.20
CA GLN A 38 13.53 -7.74 -30.25
C GLN A 38 13.52 -8.77 -31.38
N ASN A 39 14.04 -8.41 -32.56
CA ASN A 39 14.14 -9.28 -33.72
C ASN A 39 15.20 -10.39 -33.56
N GLU A 40 16.13 -10.27 -32.62
CA GLU A 40 17.17 -11.27 -32.34
C GLU A 40 16.83 -12.20 -31.17
N LEU A 41 15.82 -11.86 -30.36
CA LEU A 41 15.46 -12.65 -29.16
C LEU A 41 15.17 -14.12 -29.47
N MET A 42 14.51 -14.42 -30.58
CA MET A 42 14.18 -15.80 -30.97
C MET A 42 15.39 -16.68 -31.27
N GLY A 43 16.54 -16.07 -31.59
CA GLY A 43 17.82 -16.76 -31.75
C GLY A 43 18.64 -16.84 -30.46
N ASN A 44 18.23 -16.15 -29.39
CA ASN A 44 19.00 -16.05 -28.16
C ASN A 44 18.70 -17.20 -27.18
N GLY A 45 19.72 -18.02 -26.87
CA GLY A 45 19.57 -19.18 -25.98
C GLY A 45 19.12 -18.84 -24.56
N ASN A 46 19.53 -17.69 -24.01
CA ASN A 46 19.12 -17.27 -22.66
C ASN A 46 17.63 -16.89 -22.62
N PHE A 47 17.15 -16.17 -23.63
CA PHE A 47 15.74 -15.85 -23.78
C PHE A 47 14.91 -17.13 -23.90
N LEU A 48 15.30 -18.05 -24.80
CA LEU A 48 14.59 -19.32 -24.99
C LEU A 48 14.50 -20.11 -23.68
N ALA A 49 15.62 -20.26 -22.96
CA ALA A 49 15.64 -20.94 -21.67
C ALA A 49 14.70 -20.27 -20.65
N GLN A 50 14.73 -18.93 -20.55
CA GLN A 50 13.88 -18.19 -19.63
C GLN A 50 12.39 -18.33 -19.97
N ALA A 51 12.03 -18.27 -21.25
CA ALA A 51 10.67 -18.48 -21.73
C ALA A 51 10.12 -19.86 -21.30
N TYR A 52 10.95 -20.91 -21.41
CA TYR A 52 10.59 -22.23 -20.89
C TYR A 52 10.43 -22.26 -19.37
N THR A 53 11.33 -21.62 -18.62
CA THR A 53 11.26 -21.58 -17.15
C THR A 53 9.96 -20.91 -16.67
N ILE A 54 9.53 -19.83 -17.33
CA ILE A 54 8.28 -19.13 -16.99
C ILE A 54 7.07 -20.07 -17.19
N LEU A 55 6.99 -20.73 -18.36
CA LEU A 55 5.88 -21.64 -18.64
C LEU A 55 5.89 -22.87 -17.72
N ALA A 56 7.07 -23.39 -17.37
CA ALA A 56 7.21 -24.48 -16.41
C ALA A 56 6.72 -24.07 -15.02
N GLY A 57 7.06 -22.86 -14.56
CA GLY A 57 6.58 -22.30 -13.30
C GLY A 57 5.05 -22.14 -13.27
N LEU A 58 4.47 -21.61 -14.35
CA LEU A 58 3.01 -21.53 -14.50
C LEU A 58 2.35 -22.92 -14.44
N ASN A 59 2.93 -23.92 -15.11
CA ASN A 59 2.43 -25.29 -15.07
C ASN A 59 2.45 -25.89 -13.66
N VAL A 60 3.48 -25.62 -12.85
CA VAL A 60 3.55 -26.05 -11.44
C VAL A 60 2.42 -25.44 -10.61
N VAL A 61 2.12 -24.15 -10.80
CA VAL A 61 0.98 -23.50 -10.14
C VAL A 61 -0.34 -24.15 -10.55
N ILE A 62 -0.56 -24.38 -11.85
CA ILE A 62 -1.78 -25.03 -12.36
C ILE A 62 -1.94 -26.44 -11.78
N GLN A 63 -0.86 -27.23 -11.73
CA GLN A 63 -0.88 -28.57 -11.15
C GLN A 63 -1.19 -28.57 -9.65
N SER A 64 -1.03 -27.44 -8.97
CA SER A 64 -1.32 -27.28 -7.54
C SER A 64 -2.77 -26.89 -7.25
N LEU A 65 -3.62 -26.63 -8.26
CA LEU A 65 -4.99 -26.12 -8.09
C LEU A 65 -5.90 -27.03 -7.25
N SER A 66 -5.62 -28.33 -7.20
CA SER A 66 -6.40 -29.31 -6.43
C SER A 66 -6.05 -29.35 -4.94
N SER A 67 -5.03 -28.61 -4.48
CA SER A 67 -4.61 -28.59 -3.08
C SER A 67 -4.32 -27.16 -2.62
N THR A 68 -5.11 -26.70 -1.65
CA THR A 68 -4.94 -25.37 -1.04
C THR A 68 -3.56 -25.20 -0.41
N GLU A 69 -3.03 -26.25 0.21
CA GLU A 69 -1.71 -26.22 0.87
C GLU A 69 -0.58 -26.13 -0.15
N LEU A 70 -0.60 -26.98 -1.19
CA LEU A 70 0.40 -26.94 -2.25
C LEU A 70 0.34 -25.62 -3.00
N MET A 71 -0.86 -25.12 -3.31
CA MET A 71 -1.05 -23.82 -3.93
C MET A 71 -0.43 -22.70 -3.08
N ALA A 72 -0.74 -22.63 -1.79
CA ALA A 72 -0.18 -21.62 -0.90
C ALA A 72 1.36 -21.69 -0.85
N SER A 73 1.93 -22.90 -0.77
CA SER A 73 3.38 -23.12 -0.78
C SER A 73 4.02 -22.62 -2.08
N GLN A 74 3.47 -22.96 -3.25
CA GLN A 74 3.99 -22.52 -4.54
C GLN A 74 3.90 -21.01 -4.72
N LEU A 75 2.79 -20.38 -4.34
CA LEU A 75 2.61 -18.94 -4.43
C LEU A 75 3.59 -18.19 -3.51
N ASN A 76 3.80 -18.71 -2.30
CA ASN A 76 4.77 -18.14 -1.36
C ASN A 76 6.20 -18.22 -1.91
N ALA A 77 6.61 -19.39 -2.41
CA ALA A 77 7.93 -19.59 -3.00
C ALA A 77 8.13 -18.70 -4.23
N LEU A 78 7.10 -18.57 -5.08
CA LEU A 78 7.15 -17.77 -6.28
C LEU A 78 7.30 -16.28 -5.97
N GLY A 79 6.47 -15.74 -5.08
CA GLY A 79 6.59 -14.34 -4.68
C GLY A 79 7.90 -14.05 -3.93
N GLY A 80 8.34 -14.93 -3.04
CA GLY A 80 9.63 -14.78 -2.36
C GLY A 80 10.84 -14.81 -3.31
N ALA A 81 10.79 -15.61 -4.38
CA ALA A 81 11.83 -15.62 -5.40
C ALA A 81 11.83 -14.35 -6.27
N HIS A 82 10.67 -13.71 -6.44
CA HIS A 82 10.51 -12.54 -7.32
C HIS A 82 10.61 -11.19 -6.58
N GLN A 83 10.40 -11.18 -5.26
CA GLN A 83 10.59 -10.02 -4.40
C GLN A 83 11.98 -9.36 -4.57
N PRO A 84 13.12 -10.09 -4.47
CA PRO A 84 14.44 -9.45 -4.58
C PRO A 84 14.77 -8.98 -6.01
N ARG A 85 13.93 -9.33 -6.98
CA ARG A 85 14.07 -8.93 -8.40
C ARG A 85 13.28 -7.66 -8.72
N GLY A 86 12.63 -7.06 -7.73
CA GLY A 86 11.80 -5.86 -7.90
C GLY A 86 10.51 -6.12 -8.68
N ALA A 87 10.04 -7.37 -8.73
CA ALA A 87 8.79 -7.69 -9.42
C ALA A 87 7.60 -7.11 -8.65
N THR A 88 6.68 -6.47 -9.37
CA THR A 88 5.49 -5.85 -8.79
C THR A 88 4.23 -6.66 -9.12
N PRO A 89 3.14 -6.56 -8.34
CA PRO A 89 1.87 -7.18 -8.70
C PRO A 89 1.41 -6.84 -10.12
N VAL A 90 1.61 -5.59 -10.55
CA VAL A 90 1.27 -5.09 -11.90
C VAL A 90 2.00 -5.88 -13.00
N MET A 91 3.26 -6.28 -12.78
CA MET A 91 3.99 -7.09 -13.76
C MET A 91 3.36 -8.49 -13.93
N PHE A 92 2.82 -9.08 -12.85
CA PHE A 92 2.09 -10.34 -12.93
C PHE A 92 0.71 -10.19 -13.57
N GLU A 93 0.04 -9.05 -13.35
CA GLU A 93 -1.22 -8.72 -14.03
C GLU A 93 -1.01 -8.58 -15.55
N GLN A 94 0.04 -7.85 -15.96
CA GLN A 94 0.44 -7.72 -17.36
C GLN A 94 0.76 -9.09 -17.99
N PHE A 95 1.53 -9.92 -17.28
CA PHE A 95 1.80 -11.29 -17.73
C PHE A 95 0.50 -12.09 -17.91
N GLY A 96 -0.44 -11.97 -16.97
CA GLY A 96 -1.76 -12.60 -17.05
C GLY A 96 -2.57 -12.18 -18.26
N ALA A 97 -2.59 -10.88 -18.59
CA ALA A 97 -3.29 -10.37 -19.76
C ALA A 97 -2.70 -10.93 -21.07
N ILE A 98 -1.37 -10.93 -21.18
CA ILE A 98 -0.66 -11.49 -22.33
C ILE A 98 -0.92 -12.99 -22.47
N LEU A 99 -0.91 -13.73 -21.34
CA LEU A 99 -1.24 -15.14 -21.33
C LEU A 99 -2.65 -15.41 -21.85
N GLU A 100 -3.64 -14.61 -21.44
CA GLU A 100 -5.02 -14.74 -21.92
C GLU A 100 -5.12 -14.54 -23.44
N GLU A 101 -4.44 -13.53 -23.99
CA GLU A 101 -4.39 -13.27 -25.43
C GLU A 101 -3.76 -14.43 -26.20
N VAL A 102 -2.62 -14.93 -25.73
CA VAL A 102 -1.92 -16.06 -26.36
C VAL A 102 -2.78 -17.33 -26.30
N LEU A 103 -3.43 -17.62 -25.17
CA LEU A 103 -4.33 -18.76 -25.06
C LEU A 103 -5.52 -18.65 -26.03
N ALA A 104 -6.10 -17.45 -26.19
CA ALA A 104 -7.21 -17.23 -27.11
C ALA A 104 -6.82 -17.48 -28.57
N GLU A 105 -5.62 -17.07 -28.99
CA GLU A 105 -5.12 -17.31 -30.33
C GLU A 105 -4.79 -18.78 -30.59
N GLU A 106 -4.11 -19.43 -29.64
CA GLU A 106 -3.63 -20.81 -29.80
C GLU A 106 -4.77 -21.84 -29.72
N LEU A 107 -5.79 -21.57 -28.90
CA LEU A 107 -6.92 -22.50 -28.70
C LEU A 107 -8.14 -22.15 -29.56
N GLY A 108 -8.19 -20.95 -30.15
CA GLY A 108 -9.28 -20.49 -31.02
C GLY A 108 -10.66 -20.70 -30.38
N SER A 109 -11.57 -21.36 -31.11
CA SER A 109 -12.94 -21.62 -30.65
C SER A 109 -13.03 -22.50 -29.39
N SER A 110 -11.98 -23.24 -29.05
CA SER A 110 -11.93 -24.06 -27.83
C SER A 110 -11.74 -23.21 -26.57
N PHE A 111 -11.27 -21.96 -26.70
CA PHE A 111 -11.21 -21.00 -25.60
C PHE A 111 -12.52 -20.21 -25.48
N ASN A 112 -13.58 -20.94 -25.15
CA ASN A 112 -14.92 -20.38 -25.01
C ASN A 112 -15.02 -19.39 -23.83
N ALA A 113 -16.20 -18.77 -23.68
CA ALA A 113 -16.43 -17.73 -22.67
C ALA A 113 -16.18 -18.23 -21.24
N GLU A 114 -16.56 -19.48 -20.96
CA GLU A 114 -16.38 -20.13 -19.67
C GLU A 114 -14.89 -20.34 -19.36
N ALA A 115 -14.12 -20.87 -20.31
CA ALA A 115 -12.69 -21.07 -20.18
C ALA A 115 -11.97 -19.72 -19.97
N LYS A 116 -12.32 -18.71 -20.77
CA LYS A 116 -11.77 -17.36 -20.65
C LYS A 116 -12.03 -16.77 -19.26
N GLN A 117 -13.24 -16.90 -18.74
CA GLN A 117 -13.58 -16.41 -17.41
C GLN A 117 -12.85 -17.19 -16.30
N ALA A 118 -12.70 -18.51 -16.44
CA ALA A 118 -11.96 -19.34 -15.49
C ALA A 118 -10.48 -18.92 -15.40
N TRP A 119 -9.84 -18.66 -16.54
CA TRP A 119 -8.46 -18.16 -16.57
C TRP A 119 -8.32 -16.78 -15.95
N LYS A 120 -9.23 -15.84 -16.22
CA LYS A 120 -9.25 -14.53 -15.56
C LYS A 120 -9.32 -14.65 -14.04
N ASN A 121 -10.21 -15.51 -13.55
CA ASN A 121 -10.35 -15.75 -12.12
C ASN A 121 -9.08 -16.37 -11.53
N GLY A 122 -8.49 -17.34 -12.23
CA GLY A 122 -7.23 -17.98 -11.84
C GLY A 122 -6.05 -17.01 -11.78
N ILE A 123 -5.89 -16.15 -12.79
CA ILE A 123 -4.87 -15.09 -12.83
C ILE A 123 -5.08 -14.09 -11.70
N THR A 124 -6.33 -13.67 -11.46
CA THR A 124 -6.66 -12.75 -10.35
C THR A 124 -6.26 -13.36 -9.00
N ALA A 125 -6.58 -14.64 -8.78
CA ALA A 125 -6.20 -15.36 -7.56
C ALA A 125 -4.68 -15.54 -7.43
N LEU A 126 -4.00 -15.85 -8.54
CA LEU A 126 -2.54 -15.97 -8.63
C LEU A 126 -1.86 -14.66 -8.20
N VAL A 127 -2.25 -13.54 -8.79
CA VAL A 127 -1.72 -12.20 -8.48
C VAL A 127 -1.97 -11.87 -7.00
N ALA A 128 -3.19 -12.08 -6.51
CA ALA A 128 -3.53 -11.82 -5.10
C ALA A 128 -2.71 -12.68 -4.13
N GLY A 129 -2.42 -13.93 -4.49
CA GLY A 129 -1.61 -14.85 -3.70
C GLY A 129 -0.13 -14.46 -3.66
N ILE A 130 0.49 -14.31 -4.84
CA ILE A 130 1.90 -13.92 -4.98
C ILE A 130 2.18 -12.55 -4.32
N SER A 131 1.23 -11.62 -4.42
CA SER A 131 1.38 -10.27 -3.84
C SER A 131 1.64 -10.25 -2.33
N LYS A 132 1.29 -11.33 -1.61
CA LYS A 132 1.55 -11.47 -0.17
C LYS A 132 3.03 -11.65 0.14
N THR A 133 3.82 -12.20 -0.78
CA THR A 133 5.26 -12.46 -0.58
C THR A 133 6.15 -11.66 -1.53
N LEU A 134 5.58 -10.91 -2.48
CA LEU A 134 6.29 -9.88 -3.26
C LEU A 134 6.64 -8.63 -2.46
N LYS A 135 5.88 -8.35 -1.40
CA LYS A 135 6.10 -7.22 -0.50
C LYS A 135 7.01 -7.66 0.62
N ASN A 136 7.90 -6.79 1.10
CA ASN A 136 8.60 -7.09 2.35
C ASN A 136 7.54 -7.35 3.44
N PRO A 137 7.74 -8.29 4.37
CA PRO A 137 6.76 -8.54 5.44
C PRO A 137 6.36 -7.29 6.22
N GLU A 138 7.25 -6.31 6.32
CA GLU A 138 7.00 -4.99 6.91
C GLU A 138 6.05 -4.10 6.10
N ASP A 139 5.86 -4.35 4.81
CA ASP A 139 4.93 -3.63 3.95
C ASP A 139 3.53 -4.28 3.94
N LEU A 140 3.39 -5.44 4.58
CA LEU A 140 2.10 -6.07 4.78
C LEU A 140 1.28 -5.26 5.78
N VAL A 141 0.10 -4.85 5.34
CA VAL A 141 -0.84 -4.10 6.15
C VAL A 141 -1.57 -5.03 7.10
N ASP A 142 -1.57 -4.68 8.39
CA ASP A 142 -2.35 -5.41 9.39
C ASP A 142 -3.85 -5.26 9.11
N PRO A 143 -4.64 -6.35 9.08
CA PRO A 143 -6.06 -6.28 8.75
C PRO A 143 -6.91 -5.46 9.71
N GLN A 144 -6.49 -5.28 10.97
CA GLN A 144 -7.26 -4.55 11.98
C GLN A 144 -6.85 -3.08 12.05
N THR A 145 -5.54 -2.79 12.11
CA THR A 145 -5.07 -1.40 12.18
C THR A 145 -5.04 -0.72 10.82
N LYS A 146 -4.96 -1.49 9.73
CA LYS A 146 -4.73 -1.00 8.36
C LYS A 146 -3.40 -0.26 8.18
N LEU A 147 -2.42 -0.52 9.05
CA LEU A 147 -1.05 0.00 8.96
C LEU A 147 -0.07 -1.13 8.66
N SER A 148 0.98 -0.84 7.88
CA SER A 148 2.13 -1.72 7.74
C SER A 148 3.21 -1.43 8.81
N GLY A 149 4.09 -2.39 9.06
CA GLY A 149 5.23 -2.18 9.97
C GLY A 149 6.18 -1.09 9.48
N HIS A 150 6.37 -0.97 8.17
CA HIS A 150 7.12 0.12 7.55
C HIS A 150 6.52 1.48 7.89
N GLN A 151 5.21 1.65 7.69
CA GLN A 151 4.51 2.90 8.01
C GLN A 151 4.62 3.27 9.49
N ILE A 152 4.45 2.29 10.38
CA ILE A 152 4.57 2.50 11.83
C ILE A 152 5.97 3.02 12.17
N ARG A 153 7.03 2.38 11.66
CA ARG A 153 8.40 2.77 11.94
C ARG A 153 8.74 4.16 11.40
N ASP A 154 8.33 4.48 10.18
CA ASP A 154 8.59 5.80 9.59
C ASP A 154 7.93 6.91 10.41
N VAL A 155 6.66 6.73 10.78
CA VAL A 155 5.90 7.69 11.58
C VAL A 155 6.53 7.86 12.97
N GLN A 156 6.84 6.76 13.66
CA GLN A 156 7.48 6.82 14.99
C GLN A 156 8.87 7.47 14.93
N ARG A 157 9.74 7.05 13.99
CA ARG A 157 11.09 7.61 13.81
C ARG A 157 11.04 9.11 13.54
N THR A 158 10.23 9.53 12.57
CA THR A 158 10.18 10.93 12.16
C THR A 158 9.48 11.81 13.19
N TRP A 159 8.48 11.29 13.92
CA TRP A 159 7.91 11.98 15.07
C TRP A 159 8.94 12.17 16.18
N GLU A 160 9.73 11.13 16.52
CA GLU A 160 10.77 11.21 17.55
C GLU A 160 11.75 12.38 17.31
N ASN A 161 12.12 12.60 16.05
CA ASN A 161 13.04 13.67 15.66
C ASN A 161 12.48 15.08 15.93
N ILE A 162 11.16 15.25 15.95
CA ILE A 162 10.52 16.58 16.02
C ILE A 162 9.66 16.80 17.28
N ARG A 163 9.31 15.73 18.00
CA ARG A 163 8.36 15.78 19.15
C ARG A 163 8.84 16.63 20.32
N GLY A 164 10.13 16.98 20.36
CA GLY A 164 10.65 18.00 21.28
C GLY A 164 9.95 19.36 21.14
N ASN A 165 9.48 19.69 19.94
CA ASN A 165 8.74 20.92 19.62
C ASN A 165 7.22 20.71 19.47
N ARG A 166 6.67 19.58 19.94
CA ARG A 166 5.27 19.20 19.71
C ARG A 166 4.24 20.26 20.13
N ASN A 167 4.47 20.99 21.23
CA ASN A 167 3.56 22.05 21.66
C ASN A 167 3.54 23.23 20.66
N ALA A 168 4.70 23.60 20.11
CA ALA A 168 4.79 24.64 19.08
C ALA A 168 4.08 24.19 17.79
N ILE A 169 4.27 22.94 17.39
CA ILE A 169 3.59 22.33 16.23
C ILE A 169 2.07 22.38 16.42
N VAL A 170 1.55 21.87 17.54
CA VAL A 170 0.11 21.84 17.82
C VAL A 170 -0.48 23.25 17.97
N SER A 171 0.25 24.18 18.60
CA SER A 171 -0.16 25.59 18.68
C SER A 171 -0.31 26.20 17.30
N ALA A 172 0.69 26.02 16.42
CA ALA A 172 0.65 26.52 15.05
C ALA A 172 -0.50 25.90 14.23
N ILE A 173 -0.77 24.60 14.41
CA ILE A 173 -1.92 23.92 13.80
C ILE A 173 -3.22 24.55 14.26
N PHE A 174 -3.42 24.76 15.57
CA PHE A 174 -4.65 25.39 16.07
C PHE A 174 -4.85 26.81 15.56
N ILE A 175 -3.78 27.63 15.54
CA ILE A 175 -3.87 29.00 15.01
C ILE A 175 -4.28 28.98 13.53
N LYS A 176 -3.69 28.10 12.71
CA LYS A 176 -4.07 27.95 11.30
C LYS A 176 -5.50 27.42 11.16
N LEU A 177 -5.87 26.40 11.93
CA LEU A 177 -7.20 25.79 11.93
C LEU A 177 -8.29 26.81 12.28
N PHE A 178 -8.09 27.64 13.30
CA PHE A 178 -9.06 28.67 13.69
C PHE A 178 -9.08 29.85 12.73
N LYS A 179 -7.97 30.12 12.03
CA LYS A 179 -7.95 31.12 10.95
C LYS A 179 -8.73 30.65 9.73
N GLU A 180 -8.55 29.41 9.32
CA GLU A 180 -9.18 28.81 8.13
C GLU A 180 -10.65 28.43 8.40
N THR A 181 -10.92 27.89 9.59
CA THR A 181 -12.25 27.43 10.00
C THR A 181 -12.62 28.01 11.39
N PRO A 182 -12.96 29.31 11.50
CA PRO A 182 -13.21 29.98 12.79
C PRO A 182 -14.31 29.33 13.65
N ARG A 183 -15.26 28.62 13.04
CA ARG A 183 -16.31 27.89 13.76
C ARG A 183 -15.74 26.78 14.65
N VAL A 184 -14.57 26.23 14.34
CA VAL A 184 -13.94 25.17 15.14
C VAL A 184 -13.49 25.68 16.51
N GLN A 185 -13.10 26.95 16.63
CA GLN A 185 -12.72 27.53 17.92
C GLN A 185 -13.88 27.49 18.94
N LYS A 186 -15.13 27.55 18.47
CA LYS A 186 -16.32 27.55 19.34
C LYS A 186 -16.51 26.25 20.13
N TYR A 187 -15.91 25.14 19.70
CA TYR A 187 -15.92 23.89 20.47
C TYR A 187 -15.05 23.96 21.74
N PHE A 188 -14.18 24.95 21.85
CA PHE A 188 -13.27 25.14 22.98
C PHE A 188 -13.78 26.24 23.91
N THR A 189 -14.82 25.95 24.68
CA THR A 189 -15.59 26.93 25.47
C THR A 189 -14.75 27.84 26.37
N LYS A 190 -13.62 27.35 26.89
CA LYS A 190 -12.73 28.11 27.79
C LYS A 190 -12.00 29.27 27.12
N PHE A 191 -11.82 29.24 25.81
CA PHE A 191 -11.17 30.30 25.03
C PHE A 191 -11.91 30.60 23.71
N ALA A 192 -13.20 30.25 23.64
CA ALA A 192 -14.02 30.42 22.45
C ALA A 192 -14.18 31.89 22.01
N SER A 193 -14.09 32.83 22.96
CA SER A 193 -14.18 34.28 22.72
C SER A 193 -12.83 34.99 22.64
N VAL A 194 -11.72 34.29 22.87
CA VAL A 194 -10.38 34.90 22.81
C VAL A 194 -10.04 35.22 21.35
N PRO A 195 -9.64 36.46 21.03
CA PRO A 195 -9.23 36.81 19.67
C PRO A 195 -8.04 35.97 19.20
N LEU A 196 -8.04 35.58 17.91
CA LEU A 196 -7.01 34.73 17.31
C LEU A 196 -5.58 35.22 17.61
N GLY A 197 -5.34 36.53 17.51
CA GLY A 197 -4.04 37.15 17.77
C GLY A 197 -3.59 37.16 19.24
N SER A 198 -4.48 36.82 20.18
CA SER A 198 -4.22 36.77 21.62
C SER A 198 -4.13 35.35 22.17
N LEU A 199 -4.48 34.33 21.37
CA LEU A 199 -4.58 32.94 21.84
C LEU A 199 -3.26 32.38 22.40
N THR A 200 -2.12 32.70 21.80
CA THR A 200 -0.82 32.19 22.26
C THR A 200 -0.44 32.68 23.66
N GLY A 201 -1.03 33.79 24.11
CA GLY A 201 -0.90 34.30 25.48
C GLY A 201 -1.95 33.76 26.46
N ASP A 202 -2.95 33.03 25.99
CA ASP A 202 -4.04 32.52 26.83
C ASP A 202 -3.66 31.22 27.55
N ALA A 203 -3.91 31.17 28.86
CA ALA A 203 -3.51 30.04 29.69
C ALA A 203 -4.32 28.77 29.42
N GLU A 204 -5.61 28.88 29.10
CA GLU A 204 -6.46 27.72 28.83
C GLU A 204 -6.20 27.16 27.42
N PHE A 205 -5.89 28.01 26.45
CA PHE A 205 -5.39 27.60 25.13
C PHE A 205 -4.10 26.80 25.25
N ASN A 206 -3.11 27.31 25.99
CA ASN A 206 -1.82 26.64 26.17
C ASN A 206 -1.95 25.29 26.89
N LYS A 207 -2.87 25.16 27.86
CA LYS A 207 -3.22 23.86 28.46
C LYS A 207 -3.80 22.90 27.43
N GLN A 208 -4.71 23.37 26.57
CA GLN A 208 -5.30 22.54 25.52
C GLN A 208 -4.27 22.10 24.47
N VAL A 209 -3.34 22.97 24.09
CA VAL A 209 -2.20 22.65 23.21
C VAL A 209 -1.39 21.50 23.80
N ALA A 210 -0.99 21.60 25.07
CA ALA A 210 -0.22 20.54 25.73
C ALA A 210 -0.98 19.21 25.77
N LEU A 211 -2.28 19.25 26.12
CA LEU A 211 -3.12 18.04 26.16
C LEU A 211 -3.22 17.34 24.79
N VAL A 212 -3.35 18.10 23.70
CA VAL A 212 -3.43 17.54 22.35
C VAL A 212 -2.07 17.02 21.89
N ALA A 213 -0.99 17.75 22.20
CA ALA A 213 0.36 17.32 21.88
C ALA A 213 0.72 16.00 22.58
N ASP A 214 0.42 15.86 23.87
CA ASP A 214 0.65 14.64 24.63
C ASP A 214 -0.25 13.48 24.16
N ARG A 215 -1.49 13.78 23.73
CA ARG A 215 -2.37 12.76 23.14
C ARG A 215 -1.86 12.25 21.79
N LEU A 216 -1.43 13.15 20.92
CA LEU A 216 -0.83 12.79 19.63
C LEU A 216 0.41 11.92 19.84
N ASP A 217 1.26 12.34 20.76
CA ASP A 217 2.47 11.64 21.16
C ASP A 217 2.18 10.22 21.72
N THR A 218 1.16 10.10 22.56
CA THR A 218 0.70 8.80 23.09
C THR A 218 0.21 7.87 21.98
N ILE A 219 -0.58 8.40 21.03
CA ILE A 219 -1.11 7.60 19.90
C ILE A 219 0.03 7.10 19.02
N ILE A 220 0.99 7.97 18.67
CA ILE A 220 2.12 7.62 17.81
C ILE A 220 3.03 6.61 18.50
N SER A 221 3.34 6.84 19.78
CA SER A 221 4.20 5.93 20.56
C SER A 221 3.60 4.53 20.71
N ALA A 222 2.28 4.40 20.65
CA ALA A 222 1.57 3.13 20.78
C ALA A 222 1.29 2.43 19.42
N MET A 223 1.77 2.95 18.29
CA MET A 223 1.40 2.43 16.96
C MET A 223 1.85 0.98 16.70
N ASP A 224 2.91 0.52 17.36
CA ASP A 224 3.42 -0.85 17.33
C ASP A 224 2.71 -1.80 18.31
N ASP A 225 1.97 -1.28 19.28
CA ASP A 225 1.04 -2.04 20.12
C ASP A 225 -0.40 -1.89 19.60
N LYS A 226 -0.86 -2.90 18.88
CA LYS A 226 -2.20 -2.95 18.29
C LYS A 226 -3.32 -2.67 19.30
N LEU A 227 -3.27 -3.26 20.49
CA LEU A 227 -4.35 -3.12 21.47
C LEU A 227 -4.39 -1.70 22.01
N GLN A 228 -3.22 -1.13 22.32
CA GLN A 228 -3.12 0.25 22.79
C GLN A 228 -3.51 1.26 21.69
N LEU A 229 -3.08 1.05 20.45
CA LEU A 229 -3.44 1.91 19.33
C LEU A 229 -4.97 1.96 19.13
N LEU A 230 -5.61 0.80 19.02
CA LEU A 230 -7.06 0.71 18.83
C LEU A 230 -7.82 1.27 20.05
N GLY A 231 -7.31 1.03 21.26
CA GLY A 231 -7.84 1.61 22.49
C GLY A 231 -7.81 3.15 22.47
N ASN A 232 -6.68 3.73 22.08
CA ASN A 232 -6.52 5.18 21.97
C ASN A 232 -7.43 5.79 20.89
N ILE A 233 -7.55 5.15 19.72
CA ILE A 233 -8.45 5.58 18.65
C ILE A 233 -9.91 5.57 19.13
N ASN A 234 -10.33 4.51 19.82
CA ASN A 234 -11.68 4.41 20.38
C ASN A 234 -11.93 5.45 21.47
N TYR A 235 -10.97 5.69 22.35
CA TYR A 235 -11.05 6.76 23.34
C TYR A 235 -11.28 8.12 22.67
N MET A 236 -10.51 8.43 21.62
CA MET A 236 -10.67 9.66 20.85
C MET A 236 -12.04 9.72 20.17
N ARG A 237 -12.50 8.64 19.54
CA ARG A 237 -13.84 8.52 18.94
C ARG A 237 -14.93 8.88 19.96
N TYR A 238 -15.00 8.16 21.08
CA TYR A 238 -16.12 8.32 22.01
C TYR A 238 -16.13 9.68 22.69
N THR A 239 -14.97 10.17 23.09
CA THR A 239 -14.87 11.47 23.77
C THR A 239 -15.21 12.64 22.85
N HIS A 240 -14.91 12.55 21.55
CA HIS A 240 -15.19 13.64 20.61
C HIS A 240 -16.54 13.51 19.90
N ALA A 241 -17.08 12.29 19.78
CA ALA A 241 -18.48 12.09 19.39
C ALA A 241 -19.44 12.75 20.40
N ALA A 242 -19.17 12.61 21.72
CA ALA A 242 -19.94 13.27 22.77
C ALA A 242 -19.92 14.82 22.68
N ARG A 243 -18.91 15.38 22.00
CA ARG A 243 -18.76 16.83 21.77
C ARG A 243 -19.23 17.26 20.39
N SER A 244 -19.76 16.33 19.59
CA SER A 244 -20.22 16.57 18.22
C SER A 244 -19.17 17.26 17.34
N ILE A 245 -17.90 16.87 17.50
CA ILE A 245 -16.82 17.39 16.65
C ILE A 245 -17.00 16.82 15.23
N PRO A 246 -17.16 17.67 14.20
CA PRO A 246 -17.42 17.20 12.85
C PRO A 246 -16.17 16.56 12.25
N ARG A 247 -16.37 15.59 11.36
CA ARG A 247 -15.28 14.91 10.64
C ARG A 247 -14.31 15.89 9.97
N GLY A 248 -14.83 16.96 9.36
CA GLY A 248 -14.01 17.97 8.69
C GLY A 248 -12.94 18.61 9.59
N ALA A 249 -13.21 18.77 10.89
CA ALA A 249 -12.19 19.31 11.81
C ALA A 249 -11.00 18.36 12.00
N TRP A 250 -11.23 17.04 11.92
CA TRP A 250 -10.15 16.04 11.96
C TRP A 250 -9.36 15.99 10.66
N GLU A 251 -10.04 16.12 9.53
CA GLU A 251 -9.40 16.16 8.20
C GLU A 251 -8.53 17.42 8.06
N ASP A 252 -9.04 18.58 8.50
CA ASP A 252 -8.28 19.84 8.53
C ASP A 252 -7.06 19.74 9.47
N PHE A 253 -7.23 19.19 10.67
CA PHE A 253 -6.11 18.98 11.60
C PHE A 253 -5.05 18.06 11.00
N GLY A 254 -5.46 16.93 10.40
CA GLY A 254 -4.55 15.99 9.74
C GLY A 254 -3.75 16.63 8.61
N ARG A 255 -4.41 17.42 7.76
CA ARG A 255 -3.72 18.18 6.69
C ARG A 255 -2.73 19.19 7.26
N LEU A 256 -3.11 19.97 8.27
CA LEU A 256 -2.22 20.96 8.88
C LEU A 256 -1.05 20.32 9.64
N LEU A 257 -1.23 19.10 10.16
CA LEU A 257 -0.14 18.29 10.69
C LEU A 257 0.83 17.89 9.57
N MET A 258 0.34 17.42 8.43
CA MET A 258 1.18 17.13 7.25
C MET A 258 1.99 18.36 6.80
N ASP A 259 1.36 19.53 6.71
CA ASP A 259 2.06 20.78 6.37
C ASP A 259 3.18 21.09 7.38
N SER A 260 2.93 20.83 8.67
CA SER A 260 3.90 21.04 9.73
C SER A 260 5.04 20.02 9.68
N LEU A 261 4.76 18.75 9.37
CA LEU A 261 5.77 17.71 9.20
C LEU A 261 6.75 18.06 8.06
N GLY A 262 6.22 18.46 6.90
CA GLY A 262 7.05 18.90 5.77
C GLY A 262 7.90 20.13 6.10
N ALA A 263 7.33 21.12 6.79
CA ALA A 263 8.07 22.30 7.24
C ALA A 263 9.18 21.98 8.26
N ASN A 264 9.08 20.85 8.96
CA ASN A 264 10.11 20.37 9.91
C ASN A 264 11.04 19.30 9.29
N GLY A 265 11.04 19.15 7.96
CA GLY A 265 12.05 18.35 7.25
C GLY A 265 11.74 16.86 7.12
N VAL A 266 10.49 16.44 7.34
CA VAL A 266 10.06 15.06 7.03
C VAL A 266 10.08 14.85 5.51
N SER A 267 10.70 13.76 5.05
CA SER A 267 10.91 13.47 3.63
C SER A 267 9.62 13.12 2.89
N SER A 268 9.59 13.23 1.56
CA SER A 268 8.43 12.83 0.75
C SER A 268 8.02 11.37 0.97
N ASP A 269 9.01 10.50 1.15
CA ASP A 269 8.79 9.07 1.30
C ASP A 269 8.15 8.77 2.67
N ASP A 270 8.62 9.44 3.72
CA ASP A 270 8.01 9.38 5.06
C ASP A 270 6.60 9.98 5.08
N MET A 271 6.35 11.02 4.27
CA MET A 271 5.05 11.68 4.19
C MET A 271 3.94 10.75 3.67
N ASP A 272 4.25 9.78 2.81
CA ASP A 272 3.28 8.77 2.40
C ASP A 272 2.90 7.83 3.55
N SER A 273 3.87 7.46 4.40
CA SER A 273 3.62 6.70 5.63
C SER A 273 2.72 7.48 6.61
N TRP A 274 2.97 8.77 6.79
CA TRP A 274 2.11 9.66 7.59
C TRP A 274 0.70 9.79 7.03
N LYS A 275 0.57 9.95 5.71
CA LYS A 275 -0.75 10.03 5.06
C LYS A 275 -1.58 8.76 5.31
N GLY A 276 -0.95 7.59 5.23
CA GLY A 276 -1.57 6.32 5.59
C GLY A 276 -2.03 6.28 7.05
N ALA A 277 -1.14 6.64 7.98
CA ALA A 277 -1.44 6.68 9.41
C ALA A 277 -2.58 7.65 9.78
N LEU A 278 -2.55 8.87 9.25
CA LEU A 278 -3.59 9.87 9.51
C LEU A 278 -4.95 9.45 8.93
N ASN A 279 -4.98 8.80 7.77
CA ASN A 279 -6.22 8.24 7.25
C ASN A 279 -6.82 7.19 8.20
N VAL A 280 -6.00 6.32 8.77
CA VAL A 280 -6.43 5.35 9.78
C VAL A 280 -6.96 6.06 11.02
N PHE A 281 -6.25 7.07 11.52
CA PHE A 281 -6.67 7.82 12.71
C PHE A 281 -7.99 8.54 12.48
N VAL A 282 -8.14 9.30 11.39
CA VAL A 282 -9.37 10.03 11.08
C VAL A 282 -10.56 9.08 10.87
N ASN A 283 -10.38 8.00 10.11
CA ASN A 283 -11.45 7.00 9.91
C ASN A 283 -11.81 6.26 11.20
N GLY A 284 -10.82 6.04 12.07
CA GLY A 284 -11.01 5.49 13.39
C GLY A 284 -11.76 6.45 14.32
N ILE A 285 -11.37 7.73 14.39
CA ILE A 285 -11.94 8.71 15.33
C ILE A 285 -13.31 9.20 14.87
N SER A 286 -13.49 9.40 13.57
CA SER A 286 -14.73 9.94 12.99
C SER A 286 -15.09 9.18 11.70
N PRO A 287 -15.68 7.97 11.79
CA PRO A 287 -16.04 7.15 10.63
C PRO A 287 -16.94 7.89 9.63
N LYS A 288 -16.87 7.54 8.34
CA LYS A 288 -17.86 8.02 7.36
C LYS A 288 -19.18 7.32 7.63
N ASN A 289 -20.27 8.09 7.67
CA ASN A 289 -21.63 7.57 7.70
C ASN A 289 -22.00 6.91 6.37
#